data_AF-A0A2E0EMM4-F1
#
_entry.id   AF-A0A2E0EMM4-F1
#
_cell.length_a   1.000
_cell.length_b   1.000
_cell.length_c   1.000
_cell.angle_alpha   90.00
_cell.angle_beta   90.00
_cell.angle_gamma   90.00
#
_symmetry.space_group_name_H-M   'P 1'
#
loop_
_entity.id
_entity.type
_entity.pdbx_description
1 polymer ?
#
loop_
_entity_poly.entity_id
_entity_poly.type
_entity_poly.pdbx_seq_one_letter_code
_entity_poly.pdbx_strand_id
1 'polypeptide(L)'
;MKRLIAATFAVATLTGVAACSEQTQADASKTAELAGDDIEANAAVVGEVIEDGTRKAAGAVSEGAANLERKIEEGDKETPGPAPILGDELNRDQADANN
;
A
#
# COMPACT_ATOMS: atom_id res chain seq x y z
N MET A 1 22.27 -16.84 -76.43
CA MET A 1 21.21 -15.87 -76.04
C MET A 1 20.24 -16.54 -75.06
N LYS A 2 20.44 -16.44 -73.73
CA LYS A 2 19.43 -16.80 -72.69
C LYS A 2 19.91 -16.71 -71.22
N ARG A 3 21.16 -16.32 -70.92
CA ARG A 3 21.70 -16.35 -69.55
C ARG A 3 22.06 -14.97 -68.94
N LEU A 4 21.63 -13.87 -69.56
CA LEU A 4 21.98 -12.51 -69.11
C LEU A 4 20.74 -11.64 -68.81
N ILE A 5 19.68 -12.20 -68.23
CA ILE A 5 18.46 -11.42 -67.86
C ILE A 5 18.05 -11.66 -66.39
N ALA A 6 18.87 -12.35 -65.59
CA ALA A 6 18.49 -12.70 -64.21
C ALA A 6 19.29 -11.93 -63.14
N ALA A 7 19.65 -10.67 -63.40
CA ALA A 7 20.43 -9.88 -62.44
C ALA A 7 20.06 -8.39 -62.50
N THR A 8 18.81 -8.00 -62.20
CA THR A 8 18.51 -6.56 -62.01
C THR A 8 17.35 -6.20 -61.07
N PHE A 9 16.78 -7.10 -60.27
CA PHE A 9 15.68 -6.73 -59.36
C PHE A 9 15.92 -7.12 -57.89
N ALA A 10 17.04 -6.68 -57.33
CA ALA A 10 17.27 -6.79 -55.88
C ALA A 10 17.87 -5.52 -55.25
N VAL A 11 17.68 -4.33 -55.85
CA VAL A 11 18.17 -3.05 -55.28
C VAL A 11 17.09 -1.96 -55.25
N ALA A 12 15.81 -2.33 -55.22
CA ALA A 12 14.71 -1.35 -55.17
C ALA A 12 14.02 -1.21 -53.80
N THR A 13 14.47 -1.89 -52.74
CA THR A 13 13.79 -1.84 -51.42
C THR A 13 14.57 -1.13 -50.32
N LEU A 14 15.84 -0.77 -50.53
CA LEU A 14 16.67 -0.12 -49.51
C LEU A 14 16.41 1.38 -49.32
N THR A 15 15.66 2.03 -50.22
CA THR A 15 15.29 3.45 -50.09
C THR A 15 13.93 3.67 -49.41
N GLY A 16 13.12 2.61 -49.22
CA GLY A 16 11.81 2.68 -48.56
C GLY A 16 11.84 2.39 -47.06
N VAL A 17 12.88 1.71 -46.56
CA VAL A 17 13.02 1.40 -45.12
C VAL A 17 13.29 2.64 -44.28
N ALA A 18 13.87 3.70 -44.83
CA ALA A 18 14.12 4.94 -44.08
C ALA A 18 12.80 5.67 -43.71
N ALA A 19 11.84 5.73 -44.65
CA ALA A 19 10.52 6.33 -44.38
C ALA A 19 9.67 5.46 -43.45
N CYS A 20 9.72 4.13 -43.57
CA CYS A 20 9.10 3.23 -42.59
C CYS A 20 9.78 3.30 -41.22
N SER A 21 11.10 3.54 -41.16
CA SER A 21 11.86 3.69 -39.91
C SER A 21 11.49 4.99 -39.18
N GLU A 22 11.29 6.08 -39.92
CA GLU A 22 10.92 7.38 -39.35
C GLU A 22 9.49 7.35 -38.79
N GLN A 23 8.54 6.76 -39.52
CA GLN A 23 7.19 6.52 -39.01
C GLN A 23 7.20 5.57 -37.80
N THR A 24 7.95 4.46 -37.87
CA THR A 24 8.07 3.53 -36.74
C THR A 24 8.66 4.21 -35.51
N GLN A 25 9.66 5.08 -35.68
CA GLN A 25 10.28 5.82 -34.59
C GLN A 25 9.33 6.89 -34.02
N ALA A 26 8.58 7.60 -34.87
CA ALA A 26 7.58 8.57 -34.44
C ALA A 26 6.43 7.89 -33.67
N ASP A 27 5.94 6.76 -34.15
CA ASP A 27 4.90 5.97 -33.49
C ASP A 27 5.40 5.39 -32.15
N ALA A 28 6.64 4.91 -32.11
CA ALA A 28 7.27 4.45 -30.87
C ALA A 28 7.42 5.60 -29.86
N SER A 29 7.86 6.78 -30.30
CA SER A 29 7.98 7.97 -29.45
C SER A 29 6.62 8.39 -28.89
N LYS A 30 5.59 8.46 -29.74
CA LYS A 30 4.24 8.83 -29.34
C LYS A 30 3.61 7.81 -28.39
N THR A 31 3.88 6.52 -28.61
CA THR A 31 3.43 5.45 -27.71
C THR A 31 4.13 5.56 -26.36
N ALA A 32 5.42 5.86 -26.34
CA ALA A 32 6.17 6.07 -25.11
C ALA A 32 5.70 7.30 -24.33
N GLU A 33 5.37 8.40 -25.01
CA GLU A 33 4.75 9.59 -24.40
C GLU A 33 3.41 9.24 -23.77
N LEU A 34 2.49 8.59 -24.52
CA LEU A 34 1.19 8.19 -24.00
C LEU A 34 1.30 7.22 -22.82
N ALA A 35 2.22 6.26 -22.88
CA ALA A 35 2.49 5.35 -21.76
C ALA A 35 3.06 6.11 -20.55
N GLY A 36 3.90 7.11 -20.77
CA GLY A 36 4.42 8.00 -19.74
C GLY A 36 3.31 8.78 -19.03
N ASP A 37 2.42 9.41 -19.80
CA ASP A 37 1.26 10.15 -19.29
C ASP A 37 0.32 9.25 -18.48
N ASP A 38 0.04 8.04 -18.97
CA ASP A 38 -0.78 7.05 -18.25
C ASP A 38 -0.11 6.60 -16.94
N ILE A 39 1.21 6.43 -16.93
CA ILE A 39 1.97 6.08 -15.72
C ILE A 39 1.91 7.24 -14.71
N GLU A 40 2.08 8.48 -15.16
CA GLU A 40 2.02 9.66 -14.30
C GLU A 40 0.63 9.82 -13.67
N ALA A 41 -0.44 9.70 -14.46
CA ALA A 41 -1.80 9.77 -13.96
C ALA A 41 -2.09 8.66 -12.92
N ASN A 42 -1.66 7.42 -13.19
CA ASN A 42 -1.84 6.32 -12.24
C ASN A 42 -0.99 6.49 -10.97
N ALA A 43 0.24 7.01 -11.09
CA ALA A 43 1.10 7.29 -9.95
C ALA A 43 0.50 8.36 -9.03
N ALA A 44 -0.13 9.39 -9.60
CA ALA A 44 -0.83 10.42 -8.82
C ALA A 44 -1.99 9.82 -8.00
N VAL A 45 -2.84 9.00 -8.63
CA VAL A 45 -3.97 8.33 -7.95
C VAL A 45 -3.49 7.39 -6.84
N VAL A 46 -2.46 6.58 -7.12
CA VAL A 46 -1.89 5.66 -6.12
C VAL A 46 -1.28 6.43 -4.95
N GLY A 47 -0.58 7.54 -5.23
CA GLY A 47 -0.03 8.42 -4.21
C GLY A 47 -1.11 8.97 -3.27
N GLU A 48 -2.22 9.46 -3.82
CA GLU A 48 -3.36 9.98 -3.03
C GLU A 48 -3.98 8.90 -2.14
N VAL A 49 -4.20 7.69 -2.67
CA VAL A 49 -4.75 6.57 -1.90
C VAL A 49 -3.83 6.17 -0.74
N ILE A 50 -2.51 6.15 -0.97
CA ILE A 50 -1.53 5.86 0.09
C ILE A 50 -1.55 6.96 1.16
N GLU A 51 -1.58 8.23 0.76
CA GLU A 51 -1.62 9.35 1.70
C GLU A 51 -2.89 9.32 2.56
N ASP A 52 -4.05 9.16 1.95
CA ASP A 52 -5.34 9.10 2.65
C ASP A 52 -5.42 7.89 3.59
N GLY A 53 -4.95 6.72 3.12
CA GLY A 53 -4.86 5.51 3.94
C GLY A 53 -3.94 5.71 5.16
N THR A 54 -2.79 6.35 4.96
CA THR A 54 -1.84 6.67 6.05
C THR A 54 -2.44 7.65 7.04
N ARG A 55 -3.13 8.69 6.56
CA ARG A 55 -3.83 9.67 7.41
C ARG A 55 -4.91 9.01 8.26
N LYS A 56 -5.74 8.14 7.67
CA LYS A 56 -6.78 7.39 8.39
C LYS A 56 -6.18 6.46 9.45
N ALA A 57 -5.12 5.73 9.11
CA ALA A 57 -4.43 4.86 10.06
C ALA A 57 -3.85 5.65 11.25
N ALA A 58 -3.18 6.78 10.98
CA ALA A 58 -2.65 7.66 12.01
C ALA A 58 -3.77 8.20 12.92
N GLY A 59 -4.89 8.64 12.33
CA GLY A 59 -6.06 9.11 13.07
C GLY A 59 -6.62 8.03 14.00
N ALA A 60 -6.82 6.81 13.51
CA ALA A 60 -7.32 5.69 14.31
C ALA A 60 -6.38 5.33 15.48
N VAL A 61 -5.06 5.37 15.26
CA VAL A 61 -4.06 5.15 16.32
C VAL A 61 -4.14 6.25 17.38
N SER A 62 -4.23 7.52 16.98
CA SER A 62 -4.37 8.65 17.91
C SER A 62 -5.67 8.58 18.72
N GLU A 63 -6.79 8.26 18.08
CA GLU A 63 -8.08 8.07 18.78
C GLU A 63 -8.03 6.91 19.77
N GLY A 64 -7.43 5.79 19.38
CA GLY A 64 -7.22 4.62 20.24
C GLY A 64 -6.36 4.95 21.47
N ALA A 65 -5.26 5.67 21.26
CA ALA A 65 -4.37 6.12 22.34
C ALA A 65 -5.09 7.07 23.30
N ALA A 66 -5.82 8.07 22.78
CA ALA A 66 -6.59 9.00 23.61
C ALA A 66 -7.71 8.30 24.40
N ASN A 67 -8.33 7.26 23.81
CA ASN A 67 -9.33 6.46 24.51
C ASN A 67 -8.72 5.61 25.63
N LEU A 68 -7.54 5.03 25.39
CA LEU A 68 -6.80 4.30 26.41
C LEU A 68 -6.41 5.20 27.58
N GLU A 69 -5.87 6.39 27.29
CA GLU A 69 -5.51 7.39 28.30
C GLU A 69 -6.72 7.75 29.17
N ARG A 70 -7.87 8.07 28.56
CA ARG A 70 -9.10 8.35 29.32
C ARG A 70 -9.52 7.20 30.22
N LYS A 71 -9.48 5.95 29.71
CA LYS A 71 -9.85 4.77 30.52
C LYS A 71 -8.91 4.56 31.71
N ILE A 72 -7.62 4.83 31.52
CA ILE A 72 -6.64 4.76 32.62
C ILE A 72 -6.96 5.85 33.65
N GLU A 73 -7.17 7.09 33.22
CA GLU A 73 -7.52 8.17 34.15
C GLU A 73 -8.84 7.93 34.89
N GLU A 74 -9.85 7.39 34.21
CA GLU A 74 -11.13 7.03 34.81
C GLU A 74 -10.94 5.90 35.84
N GLY A 75 -10.18 4.86 35.50
CA GLY A 75 -9.86 3.76 36.42
C GLY A 75 -9.05 4.20 37.64
N ASP A 76 -8.11 5.14 37.49
CA ASP A 76 -7.34 5.71 38.60
C ASP A 76 -8.20 6.62 39.51
N LYS A 77 -9.27 7.20 38.97
CA LYS A 77 -10.24 8.01 39.73
C LYS A 77 -11.29 7.15 40.45
N GLU A 78 -11.51 5.91 40.01
CA GLU A 78 -12.37 4.99 40.73
C GLU A 78 -11.69 4.57 42.05
N THR A 79 -12.40 4.75 43.17
CA THR A 79 -11.94 4.21 44.44
C THR A 79 -11.92 2.69 44.32
N PRO A 80 -10.78 2.02 44.56
CA PRO A 80 -10.73 0.57 44.52
C PRO A 80 -11.85 0.03 45.40
N GLY A 81 -12.68 -0.85 44.85
CA GLY A 81 -13.68 -1.57 45.63
C GLY A 81 -13.01 -2.28 46.83
N PRO A 82 -13.79 -2.66 47.86
CA PRO A 82 -13.22 -3.36 49.01
C PRO A 82 -12.38 -4.54 48.49
N ALA A 83 -11.11 -4.55 48.89
CA ALA A 83 -10.20 -5.62 48.48
C ALA A 83 -10.87 -6.96 48.83
N PRO A 84 -10.89 -7.94 47.92
CA PRO A 84 -11.39 -9.27 48.25
C PRO A 84 -10.65 -9.74 49.50
N ILE A 85 -11.39 -10.28 50.48
CA ILE A 85 -10.80 -10.72 51.75
C ILE A 85 -9.81 -11.86 51.45
N LEU A 86 -8.54 -11.51 51.30
CA LEU A 86 -7.45 -12.46 51.15
C LEU A 86 -6.77 -12.60 52.52
N GLY A 87 -7.06 -13.71 53.20
CA GLY A 87 -6.25 -14.18 54.32
C GLY A 87 -7.03 -14.37 55.61
N ASP A 88 -7.63 -13.31 56.16
CA ASP A 88 -8.11 -13.34 57.54
C ASP A 88 -9.45 -14.07 57.74
N GLU A 89 -10.27 -14.19 56.68
CA GLU A 89 -11.55 -14.92 56.75
C GLU A 89 -11.42 -16.41 56.45
N LEU A 90 -10.41 -16.83 55.68
CA LEU A 90 -10.15 -18.25 55.42
C LEU A 90 -9.69 -19.01 56.67
N ASN A 91 -9.14 -18.31 57.66
CA ASN A 91 -8.61 -18.91 58.88
C ASN A 91 -9.64 -18.94 60.04
N ARG A 92 -10.79 -18.26 59.91
CA ARG A 92 -11.85 -18.27 60.95
C ARG A 92 -12.62 -19.59 60.93
N ASP A 93 -12.95 -20.09 59.73
CA ASP A 93 -13.66 -21.37 59.58
C ASP A 93 -12.84 -22.57 60.10
N GLN A 94 -11.51 -22.42 60.17
CA GLN A 94 -10.59 -23.48 60.63
C GLN A 94 -10.33 -23.43 62.15
N ALA A 95 -10.59 -22.29 62.81
CA ALA A 95 -10.50 -22.15 64.26
C ALA A 95 -11.75 -22.71 64.97
N ASP A 96 -12.93 -22.59 64.33
CA ASP A 96 -14.20 -23.05 64.92
C ASP A 96 -14.47 -24.55 64.71
N ALA A 97 -13.72 -25.21 63.81
CA ALA A 97 -13.84 -26.66 63.57
C ALA A 97 -13.05 -27.54 64.56
N ASN A 98 -12.25 -26.94 65.45
CA ASN A 98 -11.35 -27.64 66.38
C ASN A 98 -11.71 -27.42 67.87
N ASN A 99 -12.94 -27.02 68.19
CA ASN A 99 -13.43 -26.91 69.57
C ASN A 99 -14.72 -27.72 69.76
#